data_AF-A0A2T7P0N7-F1
#
_entry.id   AF-A0A2T7P0N7-F1
#
_cell.length_a   1.000
_cell.length_b   1.000
_cell.length_c   1.000
_cell.angle_alpha   90.00
_cell.angle_beta   90.00
_cell.angle_gamma   90.00
#
_symmetry.space_group_name_H-M   'P 1'
#
loop_
_entity.id
_entity.type
_entity.pdbx_description
1 polymer ?
#
loop_
_entity_poly.entity_id
_entity_poly.type
_entity_poly.pdbx_seq_one_letter_code
_entity_poly.pdbx_strand_id
1 'polypeptide(L)'
;MQEVVYCKQSCSSLEFPEVSGSTVHAKEHSTVSIRFHVNTKKCEMVPDQLSILVMKKTNGRRVNQCTIRVSTGTCTLSDTSTACRCPSTDDNMLFVKRVTASDEGVYVWKWNEKGSMPRETRIRLDVSEADRELLTHHTDNQESTTEDRHEAVDPTTSERTAHDDDDDDDAWKEHPGIGKSTTVFLRHAGDLEAGAVHSVDPYIDNRVIFVVTIATCVCLVVITTVITAGIVICMKARRRHQPQMNPDLNAAFANLNGALLDLNISRDQARDIYEEIPDPPKAHRTSREKVCDCLS
;
A
#
# COMPACT_ATOMS: atom_id res chain seq x y z
N MET A 1 -43.18 -8.63 16.21
CA MET A 1 -42.29 -9.80 16.07
C MET A 1 -40.91 -9.25 15.71
N GLN A 2 -39.98 -9.19 16.68
CA GLN A 2 -38.61 -8.77 16.42
C GLN A 2 -37.86 -9.95 15.82
N GLU A 3 -37.35 -9.78 14.60
CA GLU A 3 -36.52 -10.76 13.92
C GLU A 3 -35.12 -10.67 14.54
N VAL A 4 -34.78 -11.65 15.39
CA VAL A 4 -33.45 -11.75 15.99
C VAL A 4 -32.48 -12.15 14.88
N VAL A 5 -31.61 -11.23 14.48
CA VAL A 5 -30.56 -11.49 13.49
C VAL A 5 -29.39 -12.16 14.21
N TYR A 6 -29.20 -13.46 13.97
CA TYR A 6 -28.06 -14.20 14.49
C TYR A 6 -26.83 -13.98 13.59
N CYS A 7 -25.87 -13.20 14.08
CA CYS A 7 -24.55 -13.03 13.45
C CYS A 7 -23.75 -14.34 13.61
N LYS A 8 -23.51 -15.12 12.53
CA LYS A 8 -22.65 -16.31 12.57
C LYS A 8 -21.17 -15.88 12.63
N GLN A 9 -20.35 -16.60 13.40
CA GLN A 9 -18.92 -16.38 13.38
C GLN A 9 -18.33 -16.92 12.07
N SER A 10 -17.49 -16.15 11.40
CA SER A 10 -16.80 -16.59 10.19
C SER A 10 -15.91 -17.81 10.48
N CYS A 11 -16.05 -18.85 9.66
CA CYS A 11 -15.29 -20.10 9.78
C CYS A 11 -13.92 -20.02 9.09
N SER A 12 -13.76 -19.10 8.14
CA SER A 12 -12.49 -18.90 7.43
C SER A 12 -11.46 -18.17 8.26
N SER A 13 -10.19 -18.40 7.93
CA SER A 13 -9.03 -17.70 8.46
C SER A 13 -8.06 -17.33 7.36
N LEU A 14 -7.36 -16.20 7.50
CA LEU A 14 -6.23 -15.86 6.62
C LEU A 14 -4.95 -16.51 7.14
N GLU A 15 -4.18 -17.10 6.24
CA GLU A 15 -2.88 -17.71 6.53
C GLU A 15 -1.78 -17.00 5.74
N PHE A 16 -0.61 -16.87 6.36
CA PHE A 16 0.54 -16.12 5.85
C PHE A 16 1.78 -17.02 5.88
N PRO A 17 2.00 -17.85 4.83
CA PRO A 17 3.03 -18.91 4.87
C PRO A 17 4.46 -18.39 5.09
N GLU A 18 4.74 -17.17 4.63
CA GLU A 18 6.08 -16.56 4.66
C GLU A 18 6.29 -15.66 5.89
N VAL A 19 5.26 -15.41 6.70
CA VAL A 19 5.34 -14.50 7.85
C VAL A 19 5.48 -15.33 9.13
N SER A 20 6.71 -15.45 9.61
CA SER A 20 7.00 -16.06 10.91
C SER A 20 6.61 -15.12 12.04
N GLY A 21 5.44 -15.37 12.65
CA GLY A 21 4.91 -14.57 13.76
C GLY A 21 4.01 -13.43 13.29
N SER A 22 4.32 -12.19 13.70
CA SER A 22 3.49 -11.01 13.38
C SER A 22 4.30 -9.81 12.90
N THR A 23 5.59 -9.98 12.61
CA THR A 23 6.48 -8.91 12.17
C THR A 23 7.16 -9.29 10.87
N VAL A 24 7.20 -8.35 9.93
CA VAL A 24 7.97 -8.44 8.69
C VAL A 24 9.03 -7.35 8.75
N HIS A 25 10.30 -7.72 8.62
CA HIS A 25 11.41 -6.78 8.56
C HIS A 25 11.74 -6.45 7.11
N ALA A 26 11.97 -5.18 6.82
CA ALA A 26 12.28 -4.70 5.48
C ALA A 26 13.30 -3.56 5.54
N LYS A 27 14.16 -3.46 4.54
CA LYS A 27 15.03 -2.30 4.37
C LYS A 27 14.28 -1.18 3.66
N GLU A 28 14.57 0.07 3.99
CA GLU A 28 14.01 1.21 3.27
C GLU A 28 14.30 1.09 1.76
N HIS A 29 13.34 1.48 0.93
CA HIS A 29 13.34 1.37 -0.53
C HIS A 29 13.30 -0.06 -1.11
N SER A 30 13.34 -1.10 -0.27
CA SER A 30 13.11 -2.48 -0.70
C SER A 30 11.64 -2.74 -1.06
N THR A 31 11.38 -3.85 -1.76
CA THR A 31 10.02 -4.30 -2.02
C THR A 31 9.65 -5.40 -1.03
N VAL A 32 8.58 -5.18 -0.28
CA VAL A 32 7.97 -6.19 0.58
C VAL A 32 6.87 -6.89 -0.21
N SER A 33 6.90 -8.22 -0.17
CA SER A 33 5.86 -9.09 -0.72
C SER A 33 5.36 -9.98 0.42
N ILE A 34 4.07 -9.89 0.74
CA ILE A 34 3.41 -10.76 1.72
C ILE A 34 2.41 -11.61 0.97
N ARG A 35 2.68 -12.91 0.90
CA ARG A 35 1.74 -13.90 0.37
C ARG A 35 0.76 -14.35 1.44
N PHE A 36 -0.51 -14.42 1.07
CA PHE A 36 -1.55 -14.93 1.95
C PHE A 36 -2.67 -15.62 1.17
N HIS A 37 -3.37 -16.55 1.82
CA HIS A 37 -4.52 -17.23 1.25
C HIS A 37 -5.62 -17.39 2.30
N VAL A 38 -6.83 -17.71 1.84
CA VAL A 38 -7.98 -17.97 2.72
C VAL A 38 -8.02 -19.47 3.00
N ASN A 39 -7.88 -19.85 4.26
CA ASN A 39 -8.13 -21.21 4.70
C ASN A 39 -9.62 -21.38 5.07
N THR A 40 -10.31 -22.22 4.30
CA THR A 40 -11.71 -22.61 4.51
C THR A 40 -11.87 -24.06 4.95
N LYS A 41 -10.78 -24.77 5.31
CA LYS A 41 -10.82 -26.19 5.72
C LYS A 41 -11.73 -26.46 6.94
N LYS A 42 -11.94 -25.45 7.79
CA LYS A 42 -12.83 -25.52 8.96
C LYS A 42 -14.28 -25.12 8.66
N CYS A 43 -14.57 -24.76 7.41
CA CYS A 43 -15.90 -24.36 6.98
C CYS A 43 -16.69 -25.59 6.52
N GLU A 44 -17.89 -25.76 7.08
CA GLU A 44 -18.86 -26.76 6.59
C GLU A 44 -19.30 -26.47 5.15
N MET A 45 -19.43 -25.18 4.81
CA MET A 45 -19.67 -24.69 3.46
C MET A 45 -18.68 -23.58 3.15
N VAL A 46 -18.01 -23.68 2.00
CA VAL A 46 -17.11 -22.62 1.53
C VAL A 46 -17.95 -21.38 1.20
N PRO A 47 -17.60 -20.19 1.70
CA PRO A 47 -18.36 -18.98 1.41
C PRO A 47 -18.30 -18.61 -0.07
N ASP A 48 -19.46 -18.37 -0.69
CA ASP A 48 -19.57 -17.96 -2.10
C ASP A 48 -18.85 -16.63 -2.40
N GLN A 49 -18.80 -15.76 -1.39
CA GLN A 49 -18.19 -14.44 -1.47
C GLN A 49 -17.50 -14.06 -0.16
N LEU A 50 -16.25 -13.63 -0.29
CA LEU A 50 -15.43 -13.09 0.79
C LEU A 50 -14.85 -11.74 0.35
N SER A 51 -14.89 -10.75 1.26
CA SER A 51 -14.20 -9.48 1.06
C SER A 51 -13.02 -9.38 2.02
N ILE A 52 -11.83 -9.07 1.51
CA ILE A 52 -10.61 -8.85 2.31
C ILE A 52 -10.18 -7.39 2.10
N LEU A 53 -9.95 -6.69 3.19
CA LEU A 53 -9.55 -5.30 3.23
C LEU A 53 -8.21 -5.19 3.97
N VAL A 54 -7.20 -4.65 3.29
CA VAL A 54 -5.89 -4.36 3.89
C VAL A 54 -5.85 -2.88 4.23
N MET A 55 -5.60 -2.56 5.50
CA MET A 55 -5.59 -1.19 6.01
C MET A 55 -4.27 -0.88 6.72
N LYS A 56 -3.83 0.37 6.64
CA LYS A 56 -2.77 0.91 7.49
C LYS A 56 -3.31 2.09 8.30
N LYS A 57 -2.90 2.20 9.56
CA LYS A 57 -3.10 3.44 10.32
C LYS A 57 -1.98 4.44 10.00
N THR A 58 -2.35 5.59 9.43
CA THR A 58 -1.43 6.69 9.10
C THR A 58 -1.96 7.98 9.74
N ASN A 59 -1.15 8.62 10.57
CA ASN A 59 -1.52 9.88 11.26
C ASN A 59 -2.87 9.80 11.98
N GLY A 60 -3.11 8.71 12.71
CA GLY A 60 -4.37 8.47 13.42
C GLY A 60 -5.53 7.98 12.56
N ARG A 61 -5.46 8.12 11.23
CA ARG A 61 -6.52 7.73 10.28
C ARG A 61 -6.25 6.34 9.70
N ARG A 62 -7.30 5.54 9.50
CA ARG A 62 -7.20 4.27 8.78
C ARG A 62 -7.29 4.54 7.29
N VAL A 63 -6.28 4.12 6.55
CA VAL A 63 -6.19 4.26 5.10
C VAL A 63 -6.22 2.88 4.48
N ASN A 64 -7.22 2.63 3.63
CA ASN A 64 -7.32 1.40 2.86
C ASN A 64 -6.15 1.34 1.89
N GLN A 65 -5.36 0.27 1.97
CA GLN A 65 -4.28 -0.01 1.04
C GLN A 65 -4.82 -0.75 -0.18
N CYS A 66 -5.68 -1.73 0.00
CA CYS A 66 -6.35 -2.43 -1.09
C CYS A 66 -7.61 -3.17 -0.60
N THR A 67 -8.50 -3.52 -1.53
CA THR A 67 -9.70 -4.31 -1.25
C THR A 67 -9.84 -5.46 -2.27
N ILE A 68 -9.72 -6.69 -1.79
CA ILE A 68 -9.82 -7.92 -2.56
C ILE A 68 -11.20 -8.55 -2.35
N ARG A 69 -11.79 -9.06 -3.43
CA ARG A 69 -13.00 -9.88 -3.41
C ARG A 69 -12.66 -11.27 -3.93
N VAL A 70 -12.95 -12.28 -3.13
CA VAL A 70 -12.83 -13.68 -3.53
C VAL A 70 -14.24 -14.21 -3.76
N SER A 71 -14.49 -14.75 -4.94
CA SER A 71 -15.76 -15.41 -5.28
C SER A 71 -15.47 -16.67 -6.07
N THR A 72 -16.02 -17.80 -5.61
CA THR A 72 -15.85 -19.11 -6.25
C THR A 72 -14.39 -19.43 -6.63
N GLY A 73 -13.46 -19.18 -5.70
CA GLY A 73 -12.01 -19.38 -5.91
C GLY A 73 -11.33 -18.32 -6.78
N THR A 74 -12.08 -17.43 -7.42
CA THR A 74 -11.51 -16.33 -8.21
C THR A 74 -11.28 -15.10 -7.34
N CYS A 75 -10.05 -14.60 -7.34
CA CYS A 75 -9.67 -13.36 -6.69
C CYS A 75 -9.80 -12.19 -7.67
N THR A 76 -10.42 -11.09 -7.22
CA THR A 76 -10.54 -9.84 -7.97
C THR A 76 -10.21 -8.65 -7.07
N LEU A 77 -9.61 -7.60 -7.64
CA LEU A 77 -9.40 -6.33 -6.95
C LEU A 77 -10.61 -5.43 -7.19
N SER A 78 -11.14 -4.84 -6.12
CA SER A 78 -12.30 -3.93 -6.21
C SER A 78 -11.90 -2.46 -6.32
N ASP A 79 -10.62 -2.14 -6.10
CA ASP A 79 -10.03 -0.83 -6.28
C ASP A 79 -8.89 -0.87 -7.32
N THR A 80 -8.47 0.29 -7.83
CA THR A 80 -7.28 0.43 -8.69
C THR A 80 -5.99 0.38 -7.87
N SER A 81 -5.99 -0.29 -6.72
CA SER A 81 -4.83 -0.34 -5.85
C SER A 81 -3.69 -1.13 -6.48
N THR A 82 -2.50 -0.55 -6.46
CA THR A 82 -1.27 -1.22 -6.88
C THR A 82 -0.65 -2.08 -5.77
N ALA A 83 -1.19 -2.00 -4.54
CA ALA A 83 -0.61 -2.65 -3.37
C ALA A 83 -0.99 -4.13 -3.25
N CYS A 84 -2.02 -4.59 -3.97
CA CYS A 84 -2.44 -5.99 -3.94
C CYS A 84 -2.53 -6.58 -5.34
N ARG A 85 -2.35 -7.89 -5.42
CA ARG A 85 -2.44 -8.65 -6.68
C ARG A 85 -3.22 -9.94 -6.46
N CYS A 86 -3.98 -10.32 -7.47
CA CYS A 86 -4.64 -11.61 -7.62
C CYS A 86 -3.96 -12.36 -8.79
N PRO A 87 -2.88 -13.12 -8.53
CA PRO A 87 -2.34 -14.05 -9.52
C PRO A 87 -3.46 -14.97 -10.06
N SER A 88 -3.46 -15.23 -11.36
CA SER A 88 -4.51 -16.04 -12.00
C SER A 88 -4.34 -17.55 -11.80
N THR A 89 -3.16 -18.00 -11.35
CA THR A 89 -2.78 -19.42 -11.33
C THR A 89 -2.78 -20.04 -9.94
N ASP A 90 -2.90 -19.24 -8.87
CA ASP A 90 -2.79 -19.72 -7.50
C ASP A 90 -3.93 -19.15 -6.63
N ASP A 91 -4.41 -19.93 -5.65
CA ASP A 91 -5.32 -19.48 -4.58
C ASP A 91 -4.69 -18.43 -3.63
N ASN A 92 -3.46 -17.99 -3.96
CA ASN A 92 -2.68 -17.05 -3.20
C ASN A 92 -2.97 -15.62 -3.66
N MET A 93 -3.14 -14.73 -2.69
CA MET A 93 -3.13 -13.29 -2.87
C MET A 93 -1.77 -12.73 -2.45
N LEU A 94 -1.41 -11.60 -3.05
CA LEU A 94 -0.17 -10.91 -2.72
C LEU A 94 -0.48 -9.48 -2.29
N PHE A 95 0.15 -9.05 -1.19
CA PHE A 95 0.35 -7.65 -0.87
C PHE A 95 1.79 -7.29 -1.24
N VAL A 96 1.97 -6.34 -2.16
CA VAL A 96 3.28 -5.92 -2.66
C VAL A 96 3.42 -4.41 -2.51
N LYS A 97 4.47 -3.97 -1.83
CA LYS A 97 4.72 -2.54 -1.62
C LYS A 97 6.22 -2.24 -1.61
N ARG A 98 6.64 -1.21 -2.33
CA ARG A 98 7.95 -0.60 -2.13
C ARG A 98 7.90 0.26 -0.88
N VAL A 99 8.70 -0.07 0.13
CA VAL A 99 8.58 0.50 1.46
C VAL A 99 9.46 1.73 1.63
N THR A 100 8.99 2.67 2.44
CA THR A 100 9.71 3.87 2.92
C THR A 100 9.71 3.88 4.44
N ALA A 101 10.47 4.74 5.11
CA ALA A 101 10.36 4.91 6.57
C ALA A 101 8.92 5.22 7.03
N SER A 102 8.13 5.93 6.20
CA SER A 102 6.72 6.20 6.47
C SER A 102 5.81 4.97 6.44
N ASP A 103 6.31 3.85 5.90
CA ASP A 103 5.61 2.59 5.79
C ASP A 103 5.72 1.70 7.03
N GLU A 104 6.58 2.03 7.98
CA GLU A 104 6.63 1.35 9.29
C GLU A 104 5.27 1.41 10.01
N GLY A 105 4.91 0.33 10.71
CA GLY A 105 3.75 0.28 11.60
C GLY A 105 2.88 -0.95 11.39
N VAL A 106 1.65 -0.89 11.92
CA VAL A 106 0.73 -2.03 11.92
C VAL A 106 -0.22 -1.95 10.74
N TYR A 107 -0.20 -3.00 9.93
CA TYR A 107 -1.18 -3.28 8.89
C TYR A 107 -2.22 -4.26 9.42
N VAL A 108 -3.48 -4.04 9.02
CA VAL A 108 -4.63 -4.82 9.47
C VAL A 108 -5.28 -5.46 8.25
N TRP A 109 -5.35 -6.79 8.24
CA TRP A 109 -6.12 -7.56 7.27
C TRP A 109 -7.45 -7.86 7.91
N LYS A 110 -8.51 -7.23 7.40
CA LYS A 110 -9.87 -7.47 7.82
C LYS A 110 -10.58 -8.27 6.74
N TRP A 111 -11.20 -9.39 7.08
CA TRP A 111 -12.00 -10.15 6.13
C TRP A 111 -13.43 -10.36 6.63
N ASN A 112 -14.35 -10.43 5.69
CA ASN A 112 -15.76 -10.63 5.98
C ASN A 112 -16.40 -11.61 5.00
N GLU A 113 -17.17 -12.54 5.55
CA GLU A 113 -18.08 -13.41 4.81
C GLU A 113 -19.47 -12.80 4.86
N LYS A 114 -20.26 -12.99 3.80
CA LYS A 114 -21.63 -12.47 3.77
C LYS A 114 -22.46 -13.06 4.93
N GLY A 115 -22.98 -12.19 5.81
CA GLY A 115 -23.78 -12.59 6.96
C GLY A 115 -22.98 -13.01 8.20
N SER A 116 -21.66 -12.89 8.16
CA SER A 116 -20.78 -13.16 9.31
C SER A 116 -20.24 -11.88 9.94
N MET A 117 -19.76 -11.99 11.18
CA MET A 117 -18.97 -10.92 11.79
C MET A 117 -17.60 -10.82 11.11
N PRO A 118 -17.10 -9.59 10.86
CA PRO A 118 -15.79 -9.42 10.27
C PRO A 118 -14.71 -9.87 11.24
N ARG A 119 -13.68 -10.52 10.70
CA ARG A 119 -12.48 -10.93 11.45
C ARG A 119 -11.31 -10.04 11.04
N GLU A 120 -10.30 -9.96 11.91
CA GLU A 120 -9.07 -9.24 11.61
C GLU A 120 -7.82 -9.96 12.11
N THR A 121 -6.71 -9.71 11.44
CA THR A 121 -5.36 -10.04 11.89
C THR A 121 -4.42 -8.87 11.63
N ARG A 122 -3.28 -8.85 12.31
CA ARG A 122 -2.36 -7.72 12.33
C ARG A 122 -0.95 -8.18 12.01
N ILE A 123 -0.29 -7.48 11.10
CA ILE A 123 1.12 -7.67 10.80
C ILE A 123 1.81 -6.33 10.95
N ARG A 124 2.86 -6.30 11.77
CA ARG A 124 3.76 -5.14 11.91
C ARG A 124 4.80 -5.20 10.80
N LEU A 125 4.93 -4.11 10.07
CA LEU A 125 6.04 -3.89 9.17
C LEU A 125 7.08 -3.04 9.89
N ASP A 126 8.28 -3.58 10.03
CA ASP A 126 9.43 -2.94 10.64
C ASP A 126 10.41 -2.55 9.53
N VAL A 127 10.70 -1.26 9.41
CA VAL A 127 11.49 -0.71 8.31
C VAL A 127 12.81 -0.19 8.88
N SER A 128 13.91 -0.85 8.55
CA SER A 128 15.25 -0.37 8.89
C SER A 128 15.77 0.55 7.78
N GLU A 129 16.61 1.51 8.12
CA GLU A 129 17.34 2.27 7.10
C GLU A 129 18.10 1.29 6.18
N ALA A 130 18.17 1.60 4.89
CA ALA A 130 19.07 0.87 4.01
C ALA A 130 20.50 1.13 4.51
N ASP A 131 21.28 0.08 4.73
CA ASP A 131 22.68 0.23 5.11
C ASP A 131 23.33 1.17 4.08
N ARG A 132 23.69 2.37 4.52
CA ARG A 132 24.52 3.29 3.75
C ARG A 132 25.94 2.73 3.81
N GLU A 133 26.15 1.54 3.24
CA GLU A 133 27.48 1.00 3.03
C GLU A 133 28.20 1.91 2.03
N LEU A 134 28.87 2.91 2.61
CA LEU A 134 30.27 3.20 2.36
C LEU A 134 30.73 3.34 0.90
N LEU A 135 30.00 4.08 0.07
CA LEU A 135 30.55 4.64 -1.17
C LEU A 135 31.53 5.82 -0.93
N THR A 136 31.99 6.01 0.31
CA THR A 136 32.96 7.06 0.69
C THR A 136 34.41 6.60 0.79
N HIS A 137 34.79 5.41 0.31
CA HIS A 137 36.20 4.98 0.26
C HIS A 137 36.64 4.52 -1.14
N HIS A 138 36.92 5.48 -2.02
CA HIS A 138 38.16 5.57 -2.79
C HIS A 138 38.11 6.84 -3.66
N THR A 139 38.45 7.96 -3.05
CA THR A 139 39.10 9.04 -3.78
C THR A 139 40.39 9.33 -3.02
N ASP A 140 41.25 8.32 -2.97
CA ASP A 140 42.63 8.53 -2.53
C ASP A 140 43.31 9.39 -3.60
N ASN A 141 43.62 10.61 -3.18
CA ASN A 141 44.76 11.42 -3.57
C ASN A 141 45.63 10.83 -4.70
N GLN A 142 45.40 11.27 -5.93
CA GLN A 142 46.49 11.43 -6.88
C GLN A 142 46.86 12.91 -6.91
N GLU A 143 47.65 13.31 -5.91
CA GLU A 143 48.48 14.51 -5.97
C GLU A 143 49.54 14.26 -7.06
N SER A 144 49.19 14.60 -8.30
CA SER A 144 50.11 14.60 -9.43
C SER A 144 50.99 15.84 -9.34
N THR A 145 52.09 15.74 -8.61
CA THR A 145 53.25 16.62 -8.77
C THR A 145 53.93 16.27 -10.09
N THR A 146 53.67 17.07 -11.13
CA THR A 146 54.51 17.10 -12.33
C THR A 146 55.72 17.99 -12.05
N GLU A 147 56.83 17.38 -11.67
CA GLU A 147 58.17 17.96 -11.86
C GLU A 147 58.77 17.41 -13.17
N ASP A 148 59.24 18.36 -13.99
CA ASP A 148 60.05 18.18 -15.19
C ASP A 148 61.33 17.37 -14.93
N ARG A 149 61.60 16.37 -15.77
CA ARG A 149 62.99 16.08 -16.17
C ARG A 149 63.07 15.38 -17.53
N HIS A 150 63.68 16.07 -18.48
CA HIS A 150 64.27 15.51 -19.69
C HIS A 150 65.50 14.65 -19.35
N GLU A 151 65.61 13.45 -19.92
CA GLU A 151 66.83 12.98 -20.60
C GLU A 151 66.56 11.71 -21.42
N ALA A 152 67.22 11.63 -22.57
CA ALA A 152 67.13 10.59 -23.58
C ALA A 152 68.26 9.54 -23.43
N VAL A 153 68.25 8.53 -24.32
CA VAL A 153 69.33 7.54 -24.64
C VAL A 153 69.29 6.28 -23.74
N ASP A 154 69.34 5.01 -24.17
CA ASP A 154 69.41 4.24 -25.44
C ASP A 154 68.90 2.80 -25.11
N PRO A 155 68.51 1.95 -26.08
CA PRO A 155 68.16 0.55 -25.84
C PRO A 155 69.31 -0.39 -26.25
N THR A 156 69.74 -1.30 -25.38
CA THR A 156 70.53 -2.45 -25.82
C THR A 156 70.59 -3.58 -24.79
N THR A 157 70.32 -4.81 -25.27
CA THR A 157 70.93 -6.10 -24.83
C THR A 157 70.44 -6.63 -23.48
N SER A 158 70.30 -7.92 -23.18
CA SER A 158 70.16 -9.23 -23.84
C SER A 158 70.04 -10.23 -22.67
N GLU A 159 69.40 -11.36 -22.94
CA GLU A 159 69.65 -12.68 -22.33
C GLU A 159 69.34 -12.99 -20.85
N ARG A 160 68.53 -14.06 -20.73
CA ARG A 160 68.68 -15.25 -19.86
C ARG A 160 68.86 -15.04 -18.35
N THR A 161 67.99 -15.68 -17.57
CA THR A 161 68.26 -17.05 -17.07
C THR A 161 67.00 -17.68 -16.47
N ALA A 162 66.87 -18.98 -16.71
CA ALA A 162 65.94 -19.87 -16.02
C ALA A 162 66.42 -20.14 -14.58
N HIS A 163 65.48 -20.37 -13.68
CA HIS A 163 65.68 -21.16 -12.47
C HIS A 163 64.39 -21.94 -12.21
N ASP A 164 64.45 -23.22 -12.58
CA ASP A 164 63.76 -24.28 -11.87
C ASP A 164 64.49 -24.47 -10.55
N ASP A 165 63.78 -24.60 -9.44
CA ASP A 165 64.21 -25.42 -8.32
C ASP A 165 62.96 -25.89 -7.57
N ASP A 166 62.92 -27.21 -7.46
CA ASP A 166 61.97 -28.05 -6.76
C ASP A 166 62.06 -27.87 -5.23
N ASP A 167 61.17 -28.61 -4.57
CA ASP A 167 61.39 -29.32 -3.31
C ASP A 167 60.77 -28.82 -2.01
N ASP A 168 60.08 -29.81 -1.43
CA ASP A 168 59.97 -30.20 -0.03
C ASP A 168 58.90 -29.56 0.88
N ASP A 169 57.84 -30.35 1.06
CA ASP A 169 57.55 -31.05 2.31
C ASP A 169 57.99 -30.35 3.60
N ASP A 170 57.03 -29.92 4.42
CA ASP A 170 57.15 -30.18 5.85
C ASP A 170 55.83 -30.17 6.63
N ALA A 171 55.61 -31.32 7.24
CA ALA A 171 54.60 -31.64 8.21
C ALA A 171 54.76 -30.85 9.52
N TRP A 172 53.70 -30.18 10.00
CA TRP A 172 53.60 -29.82 11.42
C TRP A 172 52.21 -30.04 12.02
N LYS A 173 52.13 -31.16 12.74
CA LYS A 173 51.64 -31.36 14.12
C LYS A 173 50.23 -30.93 14.52
N GLU A 174 49.48 -31.97 14.90
CA GLU A 174 48.31 -31.95 15.76
C GLU A 174 48.61 -31.34 17.15
N HIS A 175 47.64 -30.55 17.65
CA HIS A 175 47.43 -30.28 19.06
C HIS A 175 45.96 -30.52 19.41
N PRO A 176 45.63 -31.27 20.48
CA PRO A 176 44.26 -31.37 20.98
C PRO A 176 44.01 -30.28 22.03
N GLY A 177 42.88 -29.57 21.90
CA GLY A 177 42.54 -28.46 22.80
C GLY A 177 41.07 -28.06 22.76
N ILE A 178 40.24 -28.87 23.42
CA ILE A 178 38.98 -28.56 24.13
C ILE A 178 38.46 -27.11 24.00
N GLY A 179 37.25 -26.92 23.43
CA GLY A 179 36.48 -25.70 23.66
C GLY A 179 35.33 -25.40 22.69
N LYS A 180 34.14 -25.96 22.98
CA LYS A 180 32.79 -25.39 22.77
C LYS A 180 32.58 -24.34 21.65
N SER A 181 31.79 -24.66 20.63
CA SER A 181 30.48 -24.03 20.38
C SER A 181 29.92 -24.53 19.03
N THR A 182 28.88 -25.34 19.11
CA THR A 182 28.18 -25.92 17.97
C THR A 182 27.33 -24.86 17.29
N THR A 183 27.75 -24.39 16.12
CA THR A 183 26.84 -23.79 15.12
C THR A 183 26.94 -24.62 13.84
N VAL A 184 25.86 -25.33 13.55
CA VAL A 184 25.72 -26.20 12.39
C VAL A 184 25.47 -25.31 11.17
N PHE A 185 26.51 -25.07 10.37
CA PHE A 185 26.38 -24.60 8.99
C PHE A 185 26.15 -25.81 8.09
N LEU A 186 24.90 -26.06 7.70
CA LEU A 186 24.59 -26.94 6.59
C LEU A 186 24.89 -26.19 5.28
N ARG A 187 26.05 -26.50 4.70
CA ARG A 187 26.28 -26.33 3.26
C ARG A 187 25.38 -27.30 2.51
N HIS A 188 24.50 -26.77 1.68
CA HIS A 188 23.98 -27.50 0.53
C HIS A 188 24.39 -26.71 -0.72
N ALA A 189 25.40 -27.26 -1.40
CA ALA A 189 25.69 -26.94 -2.78
C ALA A 189 24.69 -27.70 -3.64
N GLY A 190 23.93 -26.97 -4.45
CA GLY A 190 23.08 -27.50 -5.49
C GLY A 190 23.17 -26.56 -6.68
N ASP A 191 23.94 -26.98 -7.68
CA ASP A 191 23.97 -26.43 -9.03
C ASP A 191 22.56 -26.22 -9.56
N LEU A 192 22.28 -25.01 -10.05
CA LEU A 192 21.26 -24.77 -11.07
C LEU A 192 21.60 -23.47 -11.80
N GLU A 193 21.72 -23.60 -13.12
CA GLU A 193 22.13 -22.62 -14.11
C GLU A 193 21.57 -21.22 -13.88
N ALA A 194 22.47 -20.27 -13.66
CA ALA A 194 22.19 -18.85 -13.71
C ALA A 194 21.90 -18.45 -15.16
N GLY A 195 20.61 -18.43 -15.52
CA GLY A 195 20.12 -17.63 -16.63
C GLY A 195 20.48 -16.16 -16.38
N ALA A 196 21.24 -15.58 -17.31
CA ALA A 196 21.73 -14.21 -17.28
C ALA A 196 20.61 -13.21 -16.95
N VAL A 197 20.59 -12.75 -15.70
CA VAL A 197 19.84 -11.55 -15.31
C VAL A 197 20.69 -10.37 -15.76
N HIS A 198 20.27 -9.70 -16.83
CA HIS A 198 20.76 -8.36 -17.13
C HIS A 198 20.46 -7.48 -15.91
N SER A 199 21.50 -7.21 -15.13
CA SER A 199 21.53 -6.13 -14.16
C SER A 199 21.28 -4.83 -14.92
N VAL A 200 20.03 -4.39 -14.97
CA VAL A 200 19.71 -3.02 -15.40
C VAL A 200 20.07 -2.14 -14.23
N ASP A 201 21.30 -1.61 -14.25
CA ASP A 201 21.74 -0.56 -13.35
C ASP A 201 20.68 0.56 -13.34
N PRO A 202 20.05 0.87 -12.20
CA PRO A 202 19.16 2.01 -12.10
C PRO A 202 20.01 3.25 -11.83
N TYR A 203 20.98 3.54 -12.71
CA TYR A 203 21.56 4.87 -12.77
C TYR A 203 20.57 5.77 -13.51
N ILE A 204 19.46 6.10 -12.84
CA ILE A 204 18.54 7.11 -13.34
C ILE A 204 19.25 8.44 -13.15
N ASP A 205 19.88 8.91 -14.22
CA ASP A 205 20.50 10.24 -14.30
C ASP A 205 19.50 11.27 -13.76
N ASN A 206 19.92 12.06 -12.77
CA ASN A 206 19.11 13.12 -12.16
C ASN A 206 18.51 14.07 -13.20
N ARG A 207 19.12 14.16 -14.40
CA ARG A 207 18.57 14.88 -15.55
C ARG A 207 17.25 14.28 -16.06
N VAL A 208 17.13 12.95 -16.12
CA VAL A 208 15.90 12.28 -16.56
C VAL A 208 14.78 12.50 -15.56
N ILE A 209 15.06 12.42 -14.25
CA ILE A 209 14.06 12.72 -13.20
C ILE A 209 13.59 14.16 -13.32
N PHE A 210 14.51 15.11 -13.53
CA PHE A 210 14.18 16.52 -13.68
C PHE A 210 13.30 16.78 -14.92
N VAL A 211 13.64 16.17 -16.07
CA VAL A 211 12.85 16.30 -17.31
C VAL A 211 11.45 15.70 -17.16
N VAL A 212 11.34 14.51 -16.55
CA VAL A 212 10.05 13.87 -16.29
C VAL A 212 9.21 14.73 -15.34
N THR A 213 9.83 15.28 -14.30
CA THR A 213 9.13 16.15 -13.33
C THR A 213 8.58 17.41 -14.02
N ILE A 214 9.40 18.10 -14.82
CA ILE A 214 8.94 19.29 -15.57
C ILE A 214 7.82 18.93 -16.53
N ALA A 215 7.96 17.83 -17.29
CA ALA A 215 6.95 17.40 -18.23
C ALA A 215 5.61 17.12 -17.53
N THR A 216 5.63 16.43 -16.38
CA THR A 216 4.41 16.17 -15.60
C THR A 216 3.77 17.46 -15.06
N CYS A 217 4.57 18.42 -14.57
CA CYS A 217 4.06 19.72 -14.13
C CYS A 217 3.39 20.49 -15.28
N VAL A 218 4.00 20.55 -16.46
CA VAL A 218 3.43 21.24 -17.63
C VAL A 218 2.10 20.58 -18.03
N CYS A 219 2.04 19.26 -18.09
CA CYS A 219 0.81 18.52 -18.40
C CYS A 219 -0.33 18.82 -17.41
N LEU A 220 -0.05 18.88 -16.11
CA LEU A 220 -1.06 19.19 -15.10
C LEU A 220 -1.63 20.60 -15.25
N VAL A 221 -0.80 21.59 -15.58
CA VAL A 221 -1.25 22.98 -15.83
C VAL A 221 -2.15 23.06 -17.06
N VAL A 222 -1.81 22.33 -18.13
CA VAL A 222 -2.65 22.29 -19.35
C VAL A 222 -4.00 21.61 -19.08
N ILE A 223 -4.01 20.48 -18.37
CA ILE A 223 -5.26 19.77 -18.06
C ILE A 223 -6.17 20.62 -17.18
N THR A 224 -5.62 21.26 -16.13
CA THR A 224 -6.40 22.11 -15.22
C THR A 224 -6.98 23.35 -15.92
N THR A 225 -6.24 23.98 -16.83
CA THR A 225 -6.73 25.12 -17.63
C THR A 225 -7.85 24.72 -18.59
N VAL A 226 -7.75 23.55 -19.25
CA VAL A 226 -8.83 23.05 -20.13
C VAL A 226 -10.10 22.72 -19.34
N ILE A 227 -9.97 22.06 -18.18
CA ILE A 227 -11.13 21.72 -17.33
C ILE A 227 -11.82 22.97 -16.81
N THR A 228 -11.06 23.94 -16.31
CA THR A 228 -11.61 25.20 -15.80
C THR A 228 -12.31 26.02 -16.90
N ALA A 229 -11.72 26.10 -18.10
CA ALA A 229 -12.36 26.73 -19.26
C ALA A 229 -13.67 26.01 -19.65
N GLY A 230 -13.66 24.67 -19.66
CA GLY A 230 -14.85 23.86 -19.94
C GLY A 230 -15.98 24.10 -18.94
N ILE A 231 -15.67 24.16 -17.64
CA ILE A 231 -16.66 24.45 -16.58
C ILE A 231 -17.27 25.84 -16.78
N VAL A 232 -16.46 26.86 -17.07
CA VAL A 232 -16.94 28.24 -17.30
C VAL A 232 -17.86 28.31 -18.52
N ILE A 233 -17.52 27.63 -19.61
CA ILE A 233 -18.36 27.56 -20.81
C ILE A 233 -19.69 26.85 -20.50
N CYS A 234 -19.66 25.73 -19.79
CA CYS A 234 -20.86 24.99 -19.37
C CYS A 234 -21.76 25.84 -18.45
N MET A 235 -21.19 26.56 -17.49
CA MET A 235 -21.95 27.47 -16.62
C MET A 235 -22.58 28.62 -17.41
N LYS A 236 -21.87 29.17 -18.40
CA LYS A 236 -22.38 30.25 -19.26
C LYS A 236 -23.49 29.76 -20.20
N ALA A 237 -23.38 28.55 -20.75
CA ALA A 237 -24.43 27.92 -21.54
C ALA A 237 -25.69 27.66 -20.69
N ARG A 238 -25.53 27.19 -19.45
CA ARG A 238 -26.65 26.94 -18.54
C ARG A 238 -27.42 28.21 -18.16
N ARG A 239 -26.73 29.35 -18.01
CA ARG A 239 -27.41 30.65 -17.76
C ARG A 239 -28.28 31.13 -18.92
N ARG A 240 -27.98 30.75 -20.17
CA ARG A 240 -28.83 31.11 -21.32
C ARG A 240 -30.11 30.28 -21.41
N HIS A 241 -30.12 29.10 -20.78
CA HIS A 241 -31.26 28.19 -20.78
C HIS A 241 -32.04 28.19 -19.46
N GLN A 242 -31.88 29.20 -18.61
CA GLN A 242 -32.76 29.32 -17.45
C GLN A 242 -34.16 29.68 -17.94
N PRO A 243 -35.14 28.76 -17.85
CA PRO A 243 -36.52 29.08 -18.22
C PRO A 243 -36.96 30.21 -17.30
N GLN A 244 -37.54 31.24 -17.92
CA GLN A 244 -38.15 32.37 -17.25
C GLN A 244 -39.11 31.83 -16.17
N MET A 245 -38.67 31.81 -14.92
CA MET A 245 -39.53 31.34 -13.84
C MET A 245 -40.69 32.32 -13.72
N ASN A 246 -41.88 31.73 -13.70
CA ASN A 246 -43.16 32.40 -13.66
C ASN A 246 -43.18 33.44 -12.52
N PRO A 247 -43.48 34.73 -12.79
CA PRO A 247 -43.44 35.80 -11.79
C PRO A 247 -44.36 35.57 -10.57
N ASP A 248 -45.31 34.63 -10.64
CA ASP A 248 -46.24 34.31 -9.55
C ASP A 248 -45.59 33.65 -8.32
N LEU A 249 -44.43 33.00 -8.46
CA LEU A 249 -43.76 32.37 -7.30
C LEU A 249 -43.04 33.37 -6.38
N ASN A 250 -42.65 34.54 -6.89
CA ASN A 250 -42.02 35.57 -6.07
C ASN A 250 -43.03 36.31 -5.17
N ALA A 251 -44.30 36.40 -5.57
CA ALA A 251 -45.35 36.97 -4.72
C ALA A 251 -45.67 36.07 -3.52
N ALA A 252 -45.60 34.74 -3.68
CA ALA A 252 -45.82 33.79 -2.59
C ALA A 252 -44.73 33.85 -1.51
N PHE A 253 -43.46 34.06 -1.91
CA PHE A 253 -42.35 34.18 -0.95
C PHE A 253 -42.33 35.53 -0.21
N ALA A 254 -42.78 36.62 -0.83
CA ALA A 254 -42.92 37.91 -0.15
C ALA A 254 -44.00 37.88 0.94
N ASN A 255 -45.12 37.20 0.70
CA ASN A 255 -46.19 37.03 1.70
C ASN A 255 -45.78 36.14 2.89
N LEU A 256 -44.93 35.13 2.67
CA LEU A 256 -44.42 34.27 3.73
C LEU A 256 -43.47 34.99 4.70
N ASN A 257 -42.63 35.91 4.18
CA ASN A 257 -41.75 36.71 5.03
C ASN A 257 -42.50 37.79 5.83
N GLY A 258 -43.63 38.31 5.32
CA GLY A 258 -44.51 39.21 6.07
C GLY A 258 -45.20 38.50 7.24
N ALA A 259 -45.70 37.28 7.03
CA ALA A 259 -46.36 36.48 8.07
C ALA A 259 -45.40 36.02 9.19
N LEU A 260 -44.10 35.91 8.90
CA LEU A 260 -43.10 35.47 9.88
C LEU A 260 -42.64 36.59 10.83
N LEU A 261 -42.87 37.86 10.46
CA LEU A 261 -42.60 39.03 11.33
C LEU A 261 -43.71 39.28 12.35
N ASP A 262 -44.96 38.91 12.05
CA ASP A 262 -46.09 38.98 12.99
C ASP A 262 -46.11 37.86 14.05
N LEU A 263 -45.27 36.83 13.90
CA LEU A 263 -45.11 35.75 14.88
C LEU A 263 -44.07 36.04 15.97
N ASN A 264 -43.59 37.28 16.11
CA ASN A 264 -42.75 37.69 17.24
C ASN A 264 -43.56 37.91 18.55
N ILE A 265 -44.70 37.22 18.69
CA ILE A 265 -45.50 37.15 19.91
C ILE A 265 -44.91 36.05 20.80
N SER A 266 -44.27 36.51 21.88
CA SER A 266 -44.03 35.84 23.15
C SER A 266 -43.51 34.39 23.10
N ARG A 267 -42.19 34.27 23.07
CA ARG A 267 -41.40 33.04 23.25
C ARG A 267 -41.68 32.29 24.57
N ASP A 268 -42.48 32.86 25.47
CA ASP A 268 -42.76 32.29 26.81
C ASP A 268 -44.09 31.50 26.90
N GLN A 269 -44.89 31.42 25.85
CA GLN A 269 -46.17 30.66 25.89
C GLN A 269 -46.14 29.25 25.29
N ALA A 270 -45.01 28.80 24.73
CA ALA A 270 -44.93 27.53 24.01
C ALA A 270 -44.51 26.31 24.86
N ARG A 271 -44.55 26.39 26.20
CA ARG A 271 -44.04 25.31 27.08
C ARG A 271 -45.08 24.32 27.61
N ASP A 272 -46.38 24.57 27.42
CA ASP A 272 -47.44 23.75 28.05
C ASP A 272 -48.38 23.03 27.05
N ILE A 273 -47.97 22.82 25.80
CA ILE A 273 -48.79 22.08 24.81
C ILE A 273 -48.00 20.92 24.20
N TYR A 274 -47.67 19.93 25.03
CA TYR A 274 -47.30 18.60 24.57
C TYR A 274 -47.93 17.54 25.48
N GLU A 275 -49.25 17.41 25.41
CA GLU A 275 -49.92 16.15 25.71
C GLU A 275 -50.84 15.81 24.53
N GLU A 276 -50.76 14.55 24.10
CA GLU A 276 -51.59 13.86 23.09
C GLU A 276 -51.47 14.29 21.62
N ILE A 277 -50.50 13.72 20.92
CA ILE A 277 -50.62 13.44 19.47
C ILE A 277 -50.68 11.91 19.29
N PRO A 278 -51.77 11.34 18.75
CA PRO A 278 -51.84 9.92 18.44
C PRO A 278 -50.94 9.55 17.24
N ASP A 279 -50.22 8.43 17.37
CA ASP A 279 -49.24 7.97 16.40
C ASP A 279 -49.86 7.68 15.00
N PRO A 280 -49.25 8.17 13.91
CA PRO A 280 -49.70 7.86 12.55
C PRO A 280 -49.35 6.42 12.13
N PRO A 281 -50.17 5.79 11.27
CA PRO A 281 -49.96 4.40 10.83
C PRO A 281 -48.71 4.27 9.93
N LYS A 282 -47.88 3.29 10.25
CA LYS A 282 -46.61 2.99 9.56
C LYS A 282 -46.84 2.48 8.14
N ALA A 283 -46.40 3.25 7.15
CA ALA A 283 -46.28 2.80 5.77
C ALA A 283 -45.11 1.80 5.63
N HIS A 284 -45.42 0.56 5.24
CA HIS A 284 -44.42 -0.45 4.89
C HIS A 284 -43.74 -0.07 3.57
N ARG A 285 -42.47 0.34 3.64
CA ARG A 285 -41.57 0.48 2.49
C ARG A 285 -40.47 -0.57 2.60
N THR A 286 -40.70 -1.73 1.99
CA THR A 286 -39.72 -2.83 1.90
C THR A 286 -38.73 -2.57 0.78
N SER A 287 -37.62 -1.90 1.12
CA SER A 287 -36.32 -2.09 0.48
C SER A 287 -35.27 -1.48 1.40
N ARG A 288 -34.94 -2.21 2.46
CA ARG A 288 -33.82 -1.87 3.33
C ARG A 288 -32.88 -3.06 3.28
N GLU A 289 -31.78 -2.88 2.58
CA GLU A 289 -30.59 -3.71 2.70
C GLU A 289 -30.23 -3.71 4.18
N LYS A 290 -30.51 -4.82 4.88
CA LYS A 290 -30.26 -4.95 6.31
C LYS A 290 -28.75 -5.09 6.49
N VAL A 291 -28.07 -3.97 6.66
CA VAL A 291 -26.73 -3.92 7.24
C VAL A 291 -26.86 -4.46 8.66
N CYS A 292 -26.17 -5.56 8.96
CA CYS A 292 -26.14 -6.17 10.28
C CYS A 292 -25.29 -5.30 11.20
N ASP A 293 -25.90 -4.32 11.86
CA ASP A 293 -25.27 -3.58 12.95
C ASP A 293 -25.36 -4.43 14.23
N CYS A 294 -24.36 -5.28 14.46
CA CYS A 294 -24.21 -6.05 15.70
C CYS A 294 -23.58 -5.11 16.78
N LEU A 295 -24.41 -4.58 17.69
CA LEU A 295 -23.99 -3.81 18.87
C LEU A 295 -23.15 -4.70 19.81
N SER A 296 -21.96 -4.23 20.19
CA SER A 296 -21.07 -4.86 21.19
C SER A 296 -21.52 -4.58 22.62
#